data_AF-A0A1Y1SYA3-F1
#
_entry.id   AF-A0A1Y1SYA3-F1
#
_cell.length_a   1.000
_cell.length_b   1.000
_cell.length_c   1.000
_cell.angle_alpha   90.00
_cell.angle_beta   90.00
_cell.angle_gamma   90.00
#
_symmetry.space_group_name_H-M   'P 1'
#
loop_
_entity.id
_entity.type
_entity.pdbx_description
1 polymer ?
#
loop_
_entity_poly.entity_id
_entity_poly.type
_entity_poly.pdbx_seq_one_letter_code
_entity_poly.pdbx_strand_id
1 'polypeptide(L)'
;MNFIECKRCIKLNLARITHKTGWISLLKFIMFSYSFKITFWFRIGSYLKENKNVFTKILYPMVYLIYKHNQYLTGIQLPLGTSVGPGLSFSHFSCIVINANSKIGSNVTIFQGVTIGSKRGKEEVLPL
;
A
#
# COMPACT_ATOMS: atom_id res chain seq x y z
N MET A 1 10.63 -1.13 -7.76
CA MET A 1 10.70 -0.26 -6.58
C MET A 1 12.01 -0.49 -5.87
N ASN A 2 12.91 0.48 -5.98
CA ASN A 2 14.22 0.43 -5.35
C ASN A 2 14.15 0.83 -3.87
N PHE A 3 15.19 0.54 -3.09
CA PHE A 3 15.22 0.86 -1.65
C PHE A 3 15.09 2.37 -1.40
N ILE A 4 15.75 3.18 -2.24
CA ILE A 4 15.69 4.65 -2.19
C ILE A 4 14.26 5.13 -2.41
N GLU A 5 13.54 4.57 -3.38
CA GLU A 5 12.15 4.91 -3.65
C GLU A 5 11.22 4.50 -2.51
N CYS A 6 11.42 3.31 -1.95
CA CYS A 6 10.67 2.83 -0.79
C CYS A 6 10.81 3.80 0.38
N LYS A 7 12.05 4.15 0.74
CA LYS A 7 12.36 5.11 1.81
C LYS A 7 11.74 6.49 1.54
N ARG A 8 11.81 6.96 0.28
CA ARG A 8 11.19 8.22 -0.14
C ARG A 8 9.68 8.20 0.04
N CYS A 9 9.01 7.13 -0.39
CA CYS A 9 7.56 6.98 -0.25
C CYS A 9 7.13 6.96 1.23
N ILE A 10 7.85 6.23 2.09
CA ILE A 10 7.57 6.18 3.53
C ILE A 10 7.72 7.56 4.16
N LYS A 11 8.80 8.29 3.82
CA LYS A 11 9.05 9.65 4.34
C LYS A 11 7.94 10.62 3.92
N LEU A 12 7.50 10.58 2.66
CA LEU A 12 6.42 11.45 2.16
C LEU A 12 5.07 11.11 2.78
N ASN A 13 4.76 9.83 2.96
CA ASN A 13 3.54 9.41 3.67
C ASN A 13 3.55 9.88 5.13
N LEU A 14 4.70 9.82 5.82
CA LEU A 14 4.83 10.30 7.20
C LEU A 14 4.70 11.82 7.29
N ALA A 15 5.34 12.55 6.37
CA ALA A 15 5.30 14.01 6.30
C ALA A 15 3.87 14.53 6.12
N ARG A 16 3.05 13.84 5.32
CA ARG A 16 1.64 14.16 5.10
C ARG A 16 0.79 14.06 6.37
N ILE A 17 1.17 13.19 7.31
CA ILE A 17 0.42 12.99 8.57
C ILE A 17 0.93 13.92 9.67
N THR A 18 2.24 14.14 9.75
CA THR A 18 2.85 14.68 10.98
C THR A 18 3.36 16.10 10.85
N HIS A 19 3.55 16.66 9.65
CA HIS A 19 4.32 17.89 9.39
C HIS A 19 5.76 17.92 9.99
N LYS A 20 6.15 16.93 10.82
CA LYS A 20 7.47 16.71 11.42
C LYS A 20 7.96 15.31 11.07
N THR A 21 9.24 15.17 10.71
CA THR A 21 9.84 13.88 10.32
C THR A 21 10.81 13.38 11.38
N GLY A 22 10.27 12.84 12.50
CA GLY A 22 11.06 12.21 13.57
C GLY A 22 10.86 10.70 13.69
N TRP A 23 11.83 9.99 14.28
CA TRP A 23 11.74 8.54 14.53
C TRP A 23 10.65 8.17 15.56
N ILE A 24 10.47 9.01 16.59
CA ILE A 24 9.44 8.83 17.63
C ILE A 24 8.04 8.98 17.01
N SER A 25 7.85 9.96 16.12
CA SER A 25 6.61 10.09 15.36
C SER A 25 6.38 8.87 14.45
N LEU A 26 7.42 8.37 13.77
CA LEU A 26 7.30 7.20 12.90
C LEU A 26 6.79 5.99 13.67
N LEU A 27 7.38 5.66 14.83
CA LEU A 27 6.94 4.54 15.66
C LEU A 27 5.50 4.73 16.18
N LYS A 28 5.18 5.93 16.67
CA LYS A 28 3.84 6.28 17.14
C LYS A 28 2.79 6.10 16.04
N PHE A 29 3.05 6.56 14.82
CA PHE A 29 2.08 6.45 13.73
C PHE A 29 1.96 5.04 13.15
N ILE A 30 3.01 4.23 13.18
CA ILE A 30 2.91 2.79 12.84
C ILE A 30 1.95 2.07 13.80
N MET A 31 1.98 2.45 15.08
CA MET A 31 1.13 1.83 16.10
C MET A 31 -0.30 2.39 16.10
N PHE A 32 -0.49 3.71 15.89
CA PHE A 32 -1.78 4.37 16.12
C PHE A 32 -2.53 4.83 14.86
N SER A 33 -1.90 4.85 13.67
CA SER A 33 -2.59 5.23 12.43
C SER A 33 -2.74 4.04 11.49
N TYR A 34 -3.99 3.62 11.26
CA TYR A 34 -4.30 2.52 10.34
C TYR A 34 -3.85 2.80 8.90
N SER A 35 -4.03 4.05 8.44
CA SER A 35 -3.64 4.52 7.10
C SER A 35 -2.12 4.45 6.91
N PHE A 36 -1.36 4.90 7.91
CA PHE A 36 0.09 4.80 7.86
C PHE A 36 0.57 3.34 7.97
N LYS A 37 -0.01 2.55 8.87
CA LYS A 37 0.33 1.14 9.07
C LYS A 37 0.17 0.34 7.78
N ILE A 38 -0.96 0.47 7.09
CA ILE A 38 -1.22 -0.21 5.82
C ILE A 38 -0.25 0.25 4.74
N THR A 39 -0.06 1.56 4.56
CA THR A 39 0.82 2.08 3.51
C THR A 39 2.28 1.74 3.77
N PHE A 40 2.73 1.73 5.03
CA PHE A 40 4.08 1.32 5.43
C PHE A 40 4.36 -0.13 5.06
N TRP A 41 3.53 -1.07 5.53
CA TRP A 41 3.70 -2.49 5.24
C TRP A 41 3.52 -2.81 3.77
N PHE A 42 2.64 -2.09 3.07
CA PHE A 42 2.52 -2.18 1.62
C PHE A 42 3.83 -1.82 0.91
N ARG A 43 4.50 -0.73 1.32
CA ARG A 43 5.79 -0.32 0.72
C ARG A 43 6.90 -1.32 1.02
N ILE A 44 7.05 -1.75 2.27
CA ILE A 44 8.05 -2.75 2.65
C ILE A 44 7.78 -4.08 1.92
N GLY A 45 6.54 -4.55 1.92
CA GLY A 45 6.18 -5.80 1.25
C GLY A 45 6.37 -5.75 -0.26
N SER A 46 6.05 -4.63 -0.91
CA SER A 46 6.26 -4.47 -2.37
C SER A 46 7.75 -4.42 -2.71
N TYR A 47 8.56 -3.76 -1.87
CA TYR A 47 10.02 -3.78 -2.01
C TYR A 47 10.56 -5.21 -1.86
N LEU A 48 10.18 -5.94 -0.82
CA LEU A 48 10.65 -7.30 -0.60
C LEU A 48 10.23 -8.27 -1.71
N LYS A 49 9.04 -8.10 -2.29
CA LYS A 49 8.53 -8.91 -3.40
C LYS A 49 9.35 -8.76 -4.67
N GLU A 50 9.81 -7.55 -4.96
CA GLU A 50 10.53 -7.24 -6.20
C GLU A 50 12.04 -7.50 -6.09
N ASN A 51 12.61 -7.47 -4.89
CA ASN A 51 14.03 -7.76 -4.67
C ASN A 51 14.32 -9.26 -4.67
N LYS A 52 15.33 -9.66 -5.44
CA LYS A 52 15.72 -11.07 -5.62
C LYS A 52 16.72 -11.60 -4.58
N ASN A 53 17.12 -10.78 -3.61
CA ASN A 53 18.10 -11.17 -2.59
C ASN A 53 17.59 -12.32 -1.71
N VAL A 54 18.47 -13.22 -1.29
CA VAL A 54 18.10 -14.39 -0.46
C VAL A 54 17.51 -13.93 0.88
N PHE A 55 18.10 -12.91 1.50
CA PHE A 55 17.58 -12.31 2.73
C PHE A 55 16.17 -11.73 2.57
N THR A 56 15.86 -11.09 1.44
CA THR A 56 14.53 -10.50 1.21
C THR A 56 13.47 -11.57 1.01
N LYS A 57 13.82 -12.72 0.40
CA LYS A 57 12.91 -13.87 0.28
C LYS A 57 12.55 -14.50 1.63
N ILE A 58 13.50 -14.56 2.56
CA ILE A 58 13.26 -15.09 3.91
C ILE A 58 12.35 -14.13 4.71
N LEU A 59 12.55 -12.82 4.57
CA LEU A 59 11.77 -11.82 5.30
C LEU A 59 10.37 -11.57 4.71
N TYR A 60 10.21 -11.76 3.39
CA TYR A 60 8.94 -11.55 2.69
C TYR A 60 7.73 -12.27 3.30
N PRO A 61 7.74 -13.58 3.60
CA PRO A 61 6.57 -14.27 4.15
C PRO A 61 6.11 -13.67 5.48
N MET A 62 7.06 -13.29 6.36
CA MET A 62 6.72 -12.64 7.64
C MET A 62 6.00 -11.31 7.42
N VAL A 63 6.55 -10.46 6.53
CA VAL A 63 5.93 -9.17 6.19
C VAL A 63 4.58 -9.35 5.49
N TYR A 64 4.47 -10.34 4.61
CA TYR A 64 3.23 -10.66 3.91
C TYR A 64 2.12 -11.06 4.88
N LEU A 65 2.42 -11.88 5.89
CA LEU A 65 1.45 -12.28 6.91
C LEU A 65 0.97 -11.07 7.74
N ILE A 66 1.91 -10.23 8.20
CA ILE A 66 1.57 -9.00 8.93
C ILE A 66 0.70 -8.10 8.03
N TYR A 67 1.07 -7.95 6.76
CA TYR A 67 0.32 -7.13 5.82
C TYR A 67 -1.09 -7.66 5.60
N LYS A 68 -1.26 -8.95 5.29
CA LYS A 68 -2.57 -9.58 5.09
C LYS A 68 -3.45 -9.48 6.32
N HIS A 69 -2.90 -9.68 7.51
CA HIS A 69 -3.63 -9.48 8.76
C HIS A 69 -4.16 -8.04 8.88
N ASN A 70 -3.33 -7.04 8.59
CA ASN A 70 -3.77 -5.64 8.58
C ASN A 70 -4.81 -5.36 7.49
N GLN A 71 -4.74 -5.99 6.32
CA GLN A 71 -5.75 -5.83 5.26
C GLN A 71 -7.12 -6.33 5.72
N TYR A 72 -7.17 -7.47 6.42
CA TYR A 72 -8.41 -8.00 6.98
C TYR A 72 -8.96 -7.11 8.10
N LEU A 73 -8.12 -6.64 9.03
CA LEU A 73 -8.54 -5.75 10.10
C LEU A 73 -9.07 -4.40 9.59
N THR A 74 -8.46 -3.85 8.54
CA THR A 74 -8.81 -2.53 8.01
C THR A 74 -9.83 -2.58 6.89
N GLY A 75 -10.08 -3.73 6.27
CA GLY A 75 -10.90 -3.84 5.06
C GLY A 75 -10.31 -3.10 3.84
N ILE A 76 -8.99 -2.86 3.83
CA ILE A 76 -8.26 -2.22 2.72
C ILE A 76 -7.50 -3.30 1.96
N GLN A 77 -8.01 -3.68 0.80
CA GLN A 77 -7.38 -4.65 -0.10
C GLN A 77 -6.57 -3.92 -1.16
N LEU A 78 -5.25 -3.96 -1.02
CA LEU A 78 -4.28 -3.39 -1.94
C LEU A 78 -3.17 -4.44 -2.20
N PRO A 79 -3.10 -5.08 -3.37
CA PRO A 79 -2.11 -6.11 -3.64
C PRO A 79 -0.68 -5.58 -3.62
N LEU A 80 0.25 -6.30 -2.99
CA LEU A 80 1.67 -5.93 -3.01
C LEU A 80 2.22 -5.92 -4.45
N GLY A 81 2.98 -4.88 -4.79
CA GLY A 81 3.50 -4.63 -6.14
C GLY A 81 2.57 -3.82 -7.05
N THR A 82 1.41 -3.36 -6.56
CA THR A 82 0.57 -2.41 -7.30
C THR A 82 1.33 -1.11 -7.57
N SER A 83 1.16 -0.52 -8.76
CA SER A 83 1.82 0.74 -9.11
C SER A 83 1.15 1.92 -8.38
N VAL A 84 1.80 2.41 -7.32
CA VAL A 84 1.28 3.48 -6.47
C VAL A 84 2.33 4.56 -6.25
N GLY A 85 2.04 5.80 -6.65
CA GLY A 85 2.89 6.95 -6.42
C GLY A 85 3.03 7.32 -4.93
N PRO A 86 4.03 8.14 -4.54
CA PRO A 86 4.23 8.59 -3.16
C PRO A 86 3.04 9.43 -2.65
N GLY A 87 2.87 9.49 -1.34
CA GLY A 87 1.86 10.34 -0.71
C GLY A 87 0.45 9.74 -0.72
N LEU A 88 0.30 8.42 -0.88
CA LEU A 88 -0.98 7.74 -0.72
C LEU A 88 -1.46 7.83 0.74
N SER A 89 -2.71 8.25 0.93
CA SER A 89 -3.37 8.25 2.24
C SER A 89 -4.78 7.70 2.17
N PHE A 90 -5.20 7.01 3.22
CA PHE A 90 -6.59 6.60 3.44
C PHE A 90 -7.24 7.50 4.48
N SER A 91 -8.37 8.13 4.15
CA SER A 91 -9.11 9.02 5.07
C SER A 91 -9.97 8.25 6.07
N HIS A 92 -10.50 7.12 5.63
CA HIS A 92 -11.23 6.13 6.42
C HIS A 92 -10.81 4.74 5.95
N PHE A 93 -10.93 3.75 6.83
CA PHE A 93 -10.76 2.35 6.46
C PHE A 93 -12.13 1.71 6.17
N SER A 94 -12.13 0.45 5.72
CA SER A 94 -13.28 -0.36 5.31
C SER A 94 -13.69 -0.24 3.84
N CYS A 95 -14.02 -1.42 3.28
CA CYS A 95 -14.58 -1.60 1.94
C CYS A 95 -13.77 -0.97 0.80
N ILE A 96 -12.44 -0.98 0.90
CA ILE A 96 -11.56 -0.49 -0.18
C ILE A 96 -10.96 -1.68 -0.90
N VAL A 97 -11.14 -1.76 -2.22
CA VAL A 97 -10.60 -2.84 -3.05
C VAL A 97 -9.87 -2.27 -4.26
N ILE A 98 -8.58 -2.57 -4.40
CA ILE A 98 -7.74 -2.05 -5.47
C ILE A 98 -7.16 -3.23 -6.25
N ASN A 99 -7.30 -3.22 -7.58
CA ASN A 99 -6.75 -4.24 -8.44
C ASN A 99 -5.22 -4.13 -8.54
N ALA A 100 -4.52 -5.26 -8.65
CA ALA A 100 -3.06 -5.31 -8.73
C ALA A 100 -2.48 -4.55 -9.95
N ASN A 101 -3.24 -4.46 -11.04
CA ASN A 101 -2.84 -3.77 -12.27
C ASN A 101 -3.16 -2.27 -12.27
N SER A 102 -3.75 -1.76 -11.18
CA SER A 102 -4.09 -0.35 -11.05
C SER A 102 -2.83 0.53 -11.05
N LYS A 103 -2.92 1.70 -11.67
CA LYS A 103 -1.90 2.76 -11.61
C LYS A 103 -2.46 3.94 -10.82
N ILE A 104 -1.97 4.11 -9.59
CA ILE A 104 -2.36 5.20 -8.70
C ILE A 104 -1.27 6.27 -8.73
N GLY A 105 -1.64 7.53 -8.96
CA GLY A 105 -0.74 8.66 -9.00
C GLY A 105 -0.13 9.06 -7.65
N SER A 106 0.51 10.22 -7.60
CA SER A 106 1.10 10.78 -6.36
C SER A 106 0.08 11.62 -5.60
N ASN A 107 0.25 11.72 -4.27
CA ASN A 107 -0.57 12.54 -3.38
C ASN A 107 -2.07 12.24 -3.39
N VAL A 108 -2.46 11.00 -3.68
CA VAL A 108 -3.86 10.56 -3.72
C VAL A 108 -4.40 10.27 -2.31
N THR A 109 -5.63 10.71 -2.03
CA THR A 109 -6.42 10.27 -0.87
C THR A 109 -7.54 9.35 -1.32
N ILE A 110 -7.68 8.19 -0.67
CA ILE A 110 -8.76 7.24 -0.94
C ILE A 110 -9.70 7.19 0.28
N PHE A 111 -11.00 7.24 0.02
CA PHE A 111 -12.06 7.17 1.01
C PHE A 111 -12.65 5.75 1.08
N GLN A 112 -13.43 5.47 2.12
CA GLN A 112 -14.10 4.19 2.32
C GLN A 112 -15.02 3.84 1.14
N GLY A 113 -15.19 2.55 0.87
CA GLY A 113 -16.09 2.06 -0.18
C GLY A 113 -15.55 2.13 -1.62
N VAL A 114 -14.34 2.66 -1.82
CA VAL A 114 -13.75 2.79 -3.16
C VAL A 114 -13.28 1.44 -3.69
N THR A 115 -13.76 1.07 -4.89
CA THR A 115 -13.29 -0.10 -5.62
C THR A 115 -12.67 0.29 -6.96
N ILE A 116 -11.39 -0.03 -7.16
CA ILE A 116 -10.68 0.05 -8.45
C ILE A 116 -10.54 -1.38 -8.96
N GLY A 117 -11.46 -1.80 -9.81
CA GLY A 117 -11.53 -3.16 -10.36
C GLY A 117 -10.82 -3.33 -11.70
N SER A 118 -10.93 -4.52 -12.26
CA SER A 118 -10.63 -4.83 -13.67
C SER A 118 -11.77 -5.66 -14.21
N LYS A 119 -12.12 -5.48 -15.49
CA LYS A 119 -12.98 -6.43 -16.21
C LYS A 119 -12.26 -7.77 -16.31
N ARG A 120 -13.01 -8.87 -16.20
CA ARG A 120 -12.51 -10.24 -16.36
C ARG A 120 -12.99 -10.74 -17.73
N GLY A 121 -12.07 -11.10 -18.63
CA GLY A 121 -12.39 -11.63 -19.98
C GLY A 121 -11.98 -10.71 -21.15
N LYS A 122 -11.85 -11.29 -22.35
CA LYS A 122 -11.77 -10.56 -23.62
C LYS A 122 -13.12 -9.90 -23.89
N GLU A 123 -13.13 -8.75 -24.57
CA GLU A 123 -14.37 -8.19 -25.10
C GLU A 123 -14.95 -9.13 -26.16
N GLU A 124 -15.88 -10.00 -25.76
CA GLU A 124 -16.97 -10.32 -26.65
C GLU A 124 -17.89 -9.10 -26.65
N VAL A 125 -17.63 -8.20 -27.60
CA VAL A 125 -18.60 -7.16 -27.95
C VAL A 125 -19.78 -7.93 -28.55
N LEU A 126 -20.79 -8.20 -27.74
CA LEU A 126 -22.08 -8.65 -28.26
C LEU A 126 -22.62 -7.49 -29.10
N PRO A 127 -22.77 -7.65 -30.43
CA PRO A 127 -23.50 -6.66 -31.21
C PRO A 127 -24.94 -6.66 -30.70
N LEU A 128 -25.41 -5.49 -30.25
CA LEU A 128 -26.83 -5.23 -30.04
C LEU A 128 -27.53 -5.13 -31.39
#